data_AF-A0A086YD76-F1
#
_entry.id   AF-A0A086YD76-F1
#
_cell.length_a   1.000
_cell.length_b   1.000
_cell.length_c   1.000
_cell.angle_alpha   90.00
_cell.angle_beta   90.00
_cell.angle_gamma   90.00
#
_symmetry.space_group_name_H-M   'P 1'
#
loop_
_entity.id
_entity.type
_entity.pdbx_description
1 polymer ?
#
loop_
_entity_poly.entity_id
_entity_poly.type
_entity_poly.pdbx_seq_one_letter_code
_entity_poly.pdbx_strand_id
1 'polypeptide(L)' 'MPRRREDAGQNLWSTLNVIQEHLTKGGLRGRKQNAEGRIRRAQTRAINGIDQNVTLNRALWTLAEGMQKLKGA' A
#
# COMPACT_ATOMS: atom_id res chain seq x y z
N MET A 1 9.05 -0.88 -0.96
CA MET A 1 9.99 -1.99 -0.70
C MET A 1 9.43 -2.83 0.43
N PRO A 2 9.33 -4.16 0.28
CA PRO A 2 8.85 -5.05 1.34
C PRO A 2 9.69 -4.90 2.61
N ARG A 3 9.04 -4.94 3.78
CA ARG A 3 9.75 -4.88 5.07
C ARG A 3 10.39 -6.22 5.42
N ARG A 4 9.78 -7.32 5.00
CA ARG A 4 10.32 -8.69 5.10
C ARG A 4 10.81 -9.17 3.74
N ARG A 5 11.93 -9.89 3.72
CA ARG A 5 12.50 -10.46 2.48
C ARG A 5 11.60 -11.52 1.85
N GLU A 6 10.83 -12.24 2.65
CA GLU A 6 9.86 -13.26 2.20
C GLU A 6 8.75 -12.66 1.33
N ASP A 7 8.41 -11.39 1.56
CA ASP A 7 7.38 -10.67 0.82
C ASP A 7 7.91 -10.05 -0.50
N ALA A 8 9.14 -10.37 -0.92
CA ALA A 8 9.72 -9.90 -2.18
C ALA A 8 9.22 -10.65 -3.42
N GLY A 9 8.42 -11.71 -3.25
CA GLY A 9 7.81 -12.44 -4.35
C GLY A 9 6.84 -11.58 -5.18
N GLN A 10 6.85 -11.76 -6.51
CA GLN A 10 6.00 -11.00 -7.44
C GLN A 10 4.60 -11.63 -7.65
N ASN A 11 4.16 -12.48 -6.72
CA ASN A 11 2.81 -13.01 -6.76
C ASN A 11 1.81 -11.99 -6.18
N LEU A 12 0.54 -12.15 -6.53
CA LEU A 12 -0.52 -11.22 -6.16
C LEU A 12 -0.67 -11.11 -4.64
N TRP A 13 -0.59 -12.25 -3.94
CA TRP A 13 -0.72 -12.33 -2.49
C TRP A 13 0.38 -11.55 -1.75
N SER A 14 1.65 -11.79 -2.06
CA SER A 14 2.80 -11.09 -1.45
C SER A 14 2.73 -9.59 -1.74
N THR A 15 2.38 -9.21 -2.98
CA THR A 15 2.25 -7.79 -3.37
C THR A 15 1.17 -7.07 -2.55
N LEU A 16 0.00 -7.69 -2.39
CA LEU A 16 -1.10 -7.10 -1.62
C LEU A 16 -0.77 -7.00 -0.13
N ASN A 17 -0.10 -8.01 0.45
CA ASN A 17 0.35 -7.96 1.84
C ASN A 17 1.32 -6.79 2.08
N VAL A 18 2.29 -6.57 1.18
CA VAL A 18 3.21 -5.44 1.28
C VAL A 18 2.49 -4.11 1.21
N ILE A 19 1.49 -4.00 0.33
CA ILE A 19 0.69 -2.78 0.20
C ILE A 19 -0.14 -2.54 1.47
N GLN A 20 -0.83 -3.56 1.97
CA GLN A 20 -1.63 -3.50 3.20
C GLN A 20 -0.76 -3.08 4.40
N GLU A 21 0.43 -3.67 4.55
CA GLU A 21 1.34 -3.34 5.64
C GLU A 21 1.78 -1.87 5.58
N HIS A 22 2.08 -1.35 4.40
CA HIS A 22 2.47 0.04 4.24
C HIS A 22 1.33 1.03 4.53
N LEU A 23 0.09 0.64 4.26
CA LEU A 23 -1.07 1.48 4.51
C LEU A 23 -1.47 1.47 5.99
N THR A 24 -1.42 0.31 6.63
CA THR A 24 -1.73 0.18 8.07
C THR A 24 -0.62 0.77 8.93
N LYS A 25 0.64 0.44 8.67
CA LYS A 25 1.78 0.89 9.50
C LYS A 25 2.39 2.22 9.05
N GLY A 26 1.98 2.77 7.90
CA GLY A 26 2.57 3.96 7.31
C GLY A 26 4.06 3.78 6.99
N GLY A 27 4.82 4.87 7.04
CA GLY A 27 6.27 4.83 6.93
C GLY A 27 6.84 4.82 5.51
N LEU A 28 6.00 4.94 4.48
CA LEU A 28 6.47 5.13 3.12
C LEU A 28 7.08 6.52 2.99
N ARG A 29 8.34 6.56 2.56
CA ARG A 29 9.04 7.81 2.26
C ARG A 29 8.55 8.34 0.92
N GLY A 30 8.19 9.60 0.89
CA GLY A 30 7.76 10.31 -0.29
C GLY A 30 8.34 11.71 -0.36
N ARG A 31 8.00 12.40 -1.43
CA ARG A 31 8.32 13.80 -1.66
C ARG A 31 7.00 14.54 -1.85
N LYS A 32 6.77 15.60 -1.07
CA LYS A 32 5.62 16.50 -1.27
C LYS A 32 6.13 17.87 -1.70
N GLN A 33 5.52 18.43 -2.72
CA GLN A 33 5.75 19.81 -3.10
C GLN A 33 4.94 20.71 -2.16
N ASN A 34 5.58 21.72 -1.58
CA ASN A 34 4.85 22.74 -0.82
C ASN A 34 4.23 23.78 -1.76
N ALA A 35 3.39 24.66 -1.23
CA ALA A 35 2.73 25.73 -2.01
C ALA A 35 3.73 26.69 -2.70
N GLU A 36 4.98 26.74 -2.22
CA GLU A 36 6.07 27.55 -2.78
C GLU A 36 6.88 26.78 -3.86
N GLY A 37 6.43 25.60 -4.27
CA GLY A 37 7.08 24.79 -5.31
C GLY A 37 8.29 23.97 -4.86
N ARG A 38 8.69 24.03 -3.58
CA ARG A 38 9.84 23.28 -3.03
C ARG A 38 9.46 21.85 -2.68
N ILE A 39 10.35 20.92 -3.01
CA ILE A 39 10.20 19.51 -2.65
C ILE A 39 10.64 19.29 -1.19
N ARG A 40 9.72 18.83 -0.34
CA ARG A 40 10.02 18.36 1.02
C ARG A 40 9.92 16.85 1.14
N ARG A 41 10.78 16.27 1.98
CA ARG A 41 10.69 14.86 2.37
C ARG A 41 9.45 14.69 3.24
N ALA A 42 8.62 13.70 2.90
CA ALA A 42 7.42 13.37 3.64
C ALA A 42 7.41 11.86 3.96
N GLN A 43 6.68 11.48 5.00
CA GLN A 43 6.46 10.09 5.37
C GLN A 43 4.95 9.85 5.51
N THR A 44 4.44 8.74 4.98
CA THR A 44 3.03 8.37 5.20
C THR A 44 2.79 8.03 6.67
N ARG A 45 1.63 8.42 7.18
CA ARG A 45 1.20 8.08 8.54
C ARG A 45 0.47 6.74 8.53
N ALA A 46 0.51 6.04 9.66
CA ALA A 46 -0.25 4.83 9.89
C ALA A 46 -1.76 5.11 9.92
N ILE A 47 -2.55 4.18 9.41
CA ILE A 47 -4.01 4.18 9.57
C ILE A 47 -4.34 3.38 10.82
N ASN A 48 -4.87 4.06 11.84
CA ASN A 48 -5.17 3.44 13.14
C ASN A 48 -6.66 3.12 13.34
N GLY A 49 -7.56 3.67 12.50
CA GLY A 49 -9.00 3.43 12.62
C GLY A 49 -9.42 2.07 12.09
N ILE A 50 -10.22 1.35 12.87
CA ILE A 50 -10.73 0.01 12.52
C ILE A 50 -11.57 0.08 11.23
N ASP A 51 -12.52 1.01 11.16
CA ASP A 51 -13.40 1.14 9.98
C ASP A 51 -12.62 1.51 8.71
N GLN A 52 -11.59 2.34 8.86
CA GLN A 52 -10.69 2.72 7.77
C GLN A 52 -9.88 1.52 7.29
N ASN A 53 -9.40 0.69 8.22
CA ASN A 53 -8.67 -0.54 7.91
C ASN A 53 -9.58 -1.58 7.22
N VAL A 54 -10.81 -1.78 7.72
CA VAL A 54 -11.80 -2.67 7.10
C VAL A 54 -12.13 -2.22 5.67
N THR A 55 -12.37 -0.92 5.48
CA THR A 55 -12.66 -0.35 4.15
C THR A 55 -11.49 -0.53 3.19
N LEU A 56 -10.26 -0.27 3.67
CA LEU A 56 -9.04 -0.46 2.89
C LEU A 56 -8.87 -1.94 2.48
N ASN A 57 -9.04 -2.87 3.41
CA ASN A 57 -8.92 -4.29 3.12
C ASN A 57 -9.93 -4.74 2.08
N ARG A 58 -11.18 -4.27 2.17
CA ARG A 58 -12.20 -4.56 1.16
C ARG A 58 -11.81 -4.02 -0.21
N ALA A 59 -11.31 -2.79 -0.29
CA ALA A 59 -10.84 -2.20 -1.55
C ALA A 59 -9.65 -2.96 -2.15
N LEU A 60 -8.71 -3.42 -1.32
CA LEU A 60 -7.58 -4.24 -1.74
C LEU A 60 -8.04 -5.61 -2.28
N TRP A 61 -9.05 -6.22 -1.66
CA TRP A 61 -9.65 -7.46 -2.17
C TRP A 61 -10.31 -7.29 -3.53
N THR A 62 -11.12 -6.25 -3.72
CA THR A 62 -11.73 -5.96 -5.03
C THR A 62 -10.67 -5.73 -6.11
N LEU A 63 -9.58 -5.03 -5.78
CA LEU A 63 -8.46 -4.86 -6.70
C LEU A 63 -7.77 -6.20 -7.01
N ALA A 64 -7.60 -7.06 -6.01
CA ALA A 64 -7.02 -8.39 -6.17
C ALA A 64 -7.83 -9.25 -7.15
N GLU A 65 -9.15 -9.27 -7.00
CA GLU A 65 -10.06 -9.99 -7.89
C GLU A 65 -9.95 -9.49 -9.34
N GLY A 66 -9.89 -8.16 -9.52
CA GLY A 66 -9.64 -7.55 -10.84
C GLY A 66 -8.30 -7.97 -11.43
N MET A 67 -7.23 -7.90 -10.65
CA MET A 67 -5.89 -8.30 -11.08
C MET A 67 -5.80 -9.79 -11.40
N GLN A 68 -6.49 -10.65 -10.64
CA GLN A 68 -6.55 -12.08 -10.91
C GLN A 68 -7.21 -12.36 -12.26
N LYS A 69 -8.32 -11.68 -12.58
CA LYS A 69 -8.98 -11.81 -13.89
C LYS A 69 -8.08 -11.37 -15.04
N LEU A 70 -7.29 -10.31 -14.85
CA LEU A 70 -6.36 -9.79 -15.86
C LEU A 70 -5.12 -10.67 -16.06
N LYS A 71 -4.57 -11.26 -14.98
CA LYS A 71 -3.40 -12.15 -15.05
C LYS A 71 -3.72 -13.60 -15.38
N GLY A 72 -4.98 -14.01 -15.23
CA GLY A 72 -5.47 -15.35 -15.57
C GLY A 72 -5.98 -15.48 -17.01
N ALA A 73 -6.01 -14.38 -17.77
CA ALA A 73 -6.34 -14.34 -19.19
C ALA A 73 -5.08 -14.46 -20.07
#